data_AF-A0A737IFS5-F1
#
_entry.id   AF-A0A737IFS5-F1
#
_cell.length_a   1.000
_cell.length_b   1.000
_cell.length_c   1.000
_cell.angle_alpha   90.00
_cell.angle_beta   90.00
_cell.angle_gamma   90.00
#
_symmetry.space_group_name_H-M   'P 1'
#
loop_
_entity.id
_entity.type
_entity.pdbx_description
1 polymer ?
#
loop_
_entity_poly.entity_id
_entity_poly.type
_entity_poly.pdbx_seq_one_letter_code
_entity_poly.pdbx_strand_id
1 'polypeptide(L)'
;MEISLKTSVLIQKLMEIDKTVPFDADVVTGEEWWPIPISRVYHNPPHTFVEFETGEQSQDDPDELTIYSELEIRVHQMIQIRDFVQSNKNLQPEEIISELNVQIERLRAMAEAILKQ
;
A
#
# COMPACT_ATOMS: atom_id res chain seq x y z
N MET A 1 28.24 17.10 30.58
CA MET A 1 28.06 18.54 30.92
C MET A 1 26.91 19.03 30.06
N GLU A 2 25.69 19.00 30.58
CA GLU A 2 24.51 19.46 29.83
C GLU A 2 24.53 20.98 29.74
N ILE A 3 24.73 21.50 28.54
CA ILE A 3 24.65 22.94 28.30
C ILE A 3 23.15 23.25 28.17
N SER A 4 22.51 23.57 29.30
CA SER A 4 21.18 24.21 29.29
C SER A 4 21.33 25.59 28.65
N LEU A 5 21.03 25.68 27.36
CA LEU A 5 20.96 26.97 26.68
C LEU A 5 19.75 27.72 27.21
N LYS A 6 19.94 29.00 27.55
CA LYS A 6 18.82 29.90 27.86
C LYS A 6 17.87 29.89 26.67
N THR A 7 16.56 29.82 26.94
CA THR A 7 15.52 29.77 25.90
C THR A 7 15.65 30.89 24.87
N SER A 8 16.08 32.09 25.29
CA SER A 8 16.35 33.21 24.39
C SER A 8 17.45 32.94 23.35
N VAL A 9 18.51 32.23 23.75
CA VAL A 9 19.62 31.85 22.86
C VAL A 9 19.17 30.75 21.90
N LEU A 10 18.33 29.83 22.36
CA LEU A 10 17.74 28.81 21.51
C LEU A 10 16.83 29.42 20.43
N ILE A 11 15.95 30.36 20.82
CA ILE A 11 15.06 31.08 19.90
C ILE A 11 15.86 31.83 18.84
N GLN A 12 16.91 32.56 19.23
CA GLN A 12 17.77 33.26 18.27
C GLN A 12 18.39 32.32 17.24
N LYS A 13 18.92 31.17 17.68
CA LYS A 13 19.50 30.19 16.78
C LYS A 13 18.48 29.59 15.82
N LEU A 14 17.26 29.32 16.28
CA LEU A 14 16.18 28.82 15.42
C LEU A 14 15.80 29.84 14.34
N MET A 15 15.71 31.13 14.70
CA MET A 15 15.45 32.21 13.74
C MET A 15 16.58 32.42 12.73
N GLU A 16 17.83 32.17 13.11
CA GLU A 16 18.97 32.23 12.19
C GLU A 16 18.94 31.07 11.19
N ILE A 17 18.59 29.86 11.64
CA ILE A 17 18.45 28.68 10.79
C ILE A 17 17.30 28.88 9.78
N ASP A 18 16.15 29.37 10.24
CA ASP A 18 14.97 29.66 9.40
C ASP A 18 15.32 30.52 8.17
N LYS A 19 16.18 31.53 8.36
CA LYS A 19 16.65 32.41 7.26
C LYS A 19 17.58 31.73 6.26
N THR A 20 18.17 30.59 6.60
CA THR A 20 19.11 29.86 5.75
C THR A 20 18.47 28.71 4.99
N VAL A 21 17.24 28.35 5.33
CA VAL A 21 16.49 27.29 4.65
C VAL A 21 15.92 27.85 3.35
N PRO A 22 16.35 27.38 2.16
CA PRO A 22 16.03 28.01 0.87
C PRO A 22 14.64 27.61 0.33
N PHE A 23 13.78 27.00 1.15
CA PHE A 23 12.40 26.69 0.76
C PHE A 23 11.44 27.37 1.72
N ASP A 24 10.47 28.11 1.18
CA ASP A 24 9.26 28.44 1.92
C ASP A 24 8.64 27.11 2.33
N ALA A 25 8.66 26.81 3.63
CA ALA A 25 7.91 25.70 4.17
C ALA A 25 6.42 26.07 4.10
N ASP A 26 5.86 26.01 2.89
CA ASP A 26 4.42 25.95 2.74
C ASP A 26 3.93 24.83 3.64
N VAL A 27 3.04 25.17 4.57
CA VAL A 27 2.40 24.19 5.43
C VAL A 27 1.66 23.24 4.50
N VAL A 28 2.26 22.08 4.24
CA VAL A 28 1.65 21.02 3.41
C VAL A 28 0.50 20.45 4.23
N THR A 29 -0.69 21.04 4.09
CA THR A 29 -1.93 20.44 4.55
C THR A 29 -2.37 19.41 3.52
N GLY A 30 -1.68 18.27 3.49
CA GLY A 30 -2.19 17.05 2.87
C GLY A 30 -3.01 16.27 3.89
N GLU A 31 -4.15 15.70 3.48
CA GLU A 31 -5.00 14.86 4.32
C GLU A 31 -4.31 13.55 4.78
N GLU A 32 -3.11 13.27 4.27
CA GLU A 32 -2.28 12.10 4.55
C GLU A 32 -1.19 12.34 5.61
N TRP A 33 -1.28 13.42 6.40
CA TRP A 33 -0.33 13.67 7.48
C TRP A 33 -0.79 13.04 8.79
N TRP A 34 -0.77 11.70 8.87
CA TRP A 34 -0.67 11.06 10.18
C TRP A 34 0.80 11.11 10.59
N PRO A 35 1.22 11.98 11.53
CA PRO A 35 2.58 11.97 12.02
C PRO A 35 2.83 10.60 12.66
N ILE A 36 3.67 9.79 12.02
CA ILE A 36 4.08 8.50 12.57
C ILE A 36 4.93 8.81 13.81
N PRO A 37 4.50 8.40 15.02
CA PRO A 37 5.24 8.69 16.24
C PRO A 37 6.66 8.09 16.17
N ILE A 38 7.64 8.82 16.69
CA ILE A 38 9.02 8.36 16.76
C ILE A 38 9.12 7.39 17.94
N SER A 39 9.46 6.13 17.66
CA SER A 39 9.65 5.09 18.68
C SER A 39 10.96 5.29 19.44
N ARG A 40 12.07 5.54 18.72
CA ARG A 40 13.39 5.64 19.33
C ARG A 40 14.33 6.54 18.54
N VAL A 41 15.22 7.22 19.26
CA VAL A 41 16.34 7.95 18.65
C VAL A 41 17.65 7.37 19.20
N TYR A 42 18.54 6.98 18.29
CA TYR A 42 19.85 6.42 18.62
C TYR A 42 20.97 7.31 18.05
N HIS A 43 21.88 7.73 18.91
CA HIS A 43 23.01 8.60 18.54
C HIS A 43 24.33 7.84 18.62
N ASN A 44 25.07 7.80 17.50
CA ASN A 44 26.43 7.29 17.41
C ASN A 44 27.27 8.23 16.52
N PRO A 45 27.91 9.28 17.09
CA PRO A 45 28.57 10.32 16.32
C PRO A 45 29.53 9.76 15.25
N PRO A 46 29.47 10.27 14.00
CA PRO A 46 28.73 11.45 13.56
C PRO A 46 27.25 11.20 13.18
N HIS A 47 26.71 10.00 13.40
CA HIS A 47 25.41 9.59 12.90
C HIS A 47 24.30 9.62 13.97
N THR A 48 23.10 9.96 13.54
CA THR A 48 21.87 9.85 14.33
C THR A 48 20.86 9.04 13.53
N PHE A 49 20.24 8.08 14.19
CA PHE A 49 19.24 7.19 13.63
C PHE A 49 17.92 7.41 14.36
N VAL A 50 16.82 7.45 13.60
CA VAL A 50 15.47 7.63 14.10
C VAL A 50 14.65 6.41 13.69
N GLU A 51 14.03 5.77 14.66
CA GLU A 51 13.12 4.63 14.50
C GLU A 51 11.70 5.15 14.68
N PHE A 52 10.83 4.91 13.71
CA PHE A 52 9.42 5.28 13.76
C PHE A 52 8.60 4.11 14.27
N GLU A 53 7.54 4.35 15.04
CA GLU A 53 6.56 3.31 15.34
C GLU A 53 5.96 2.86 14.02
N THR A 54 6.06 1.57 13.69
CA THR A 54 5.23 1.01 12.62
C THR A 54 3.80 1.08 13.12
N GLY A 55 3.09 2.14 12.75
CA GLY A 55 1.64 2.16 12.88
C GLY A 55 1.13 0.88 12.21
N GLU A 56 0.21 0.19 12.88
CA GLU A 56 -0.65 -0.77 12.18
C GLU A 56 -1.29 0.03 11.05
N GLN A 57 -0.76 -0.09 9.83
CA GLN A 57 -1.52 0.26 8.65
C GLN A 57 -2.79 -0.54 8.79
N SER A 58 -3.90 0.16 9.02
CA SER A 58 -5.22 -0.39 9.23
C SER A 58 -5.44 -1.51 8.23
N GLN A 59 -5.36 -2.75 8.72
CA GLN A 59 -5.16 -3.94 7.91
C GLN A 59 -6.49 -4.52 7.42
N ASP A 60 -7.61 -3.82 7.61
CA ASP A 60 -8.94 -4.44 7.58
C ASP A 60 -9.94 -3.85 6.57
N ASP A 61 -9.65 -2.74 5.88
CA ASP A 61 -10.51 -2.28 4.80
C ASP A 61 -9.81 -2.48 3.44
N PRO A 62 -10.36 -3.34 2.54
CA PRO A 62 -9.82 -3.43 1.20
C PRO A 62 -9.94 -2.07 0.52
N ASP A 63 -8.79 -1.50 0.15
CA ASP A 63 -8.68 -0.25 -0.60
C ASP A 63 -9.67 -0.26 -1.78
N GLU A 64 -10.38 0.84 -2.03
CA GLU A 64 -11.38 0.94 -3.11
C GLU A 64 -10.78 0.53 -4.46
N LEU A 65 -9.49 0.81 -4.67
CA LEU A 65 -8.73 0.35 -5.85
C LEU A 65 -8.62 -1.17 -5.92
N THR A 66 -8.45 -1.85 -4.79
CA THR A 66 -8.42 -3.31 -4.70
C THR A 66 -9.77 -3.89 -5.10
N ILE A 67 -10.87 -3.35 -4.56
CA ILE A 67 -12.24 -3.78 -4.92
C ILE A 67 -12.50 -3.56 -6.41
N TYR A 68 -12.16 -2.37 -6.93
CA TYR A 68 -12.31 -2.07 -8.35
C TYR A 68 -11.52 -3.04 -9.23
N SER A 69 -10.26 -3.33 -8.86
CA SER A 69 -9.42 -4.28 -9.59
C SER A 69 -9.99 -5.69 -9.61
N GLU A 70 -10.56 -6.16 -8.49
CA GLU A 70 -11.22 -7.46 -8.44
C GLU A 70 -12.43 -7.49 -9.36
N LEU A 71 -13.29 -6.46 -9.30
CA LEU A 71 -14.47 -6.37 -10.17
C LEU A 71 -14.10 -6.37 -11.66
N GLU A 72 -13.07 -5.62 -12.07
CA GLU A 72 -12.54 -5.64 -13.44
C GLU A 72 -12.08 -7.05 -13.84
N ILE A 73 -11.34 -7.74 -12.99
CA ILE A 73 -10.90 -9.12 -13.26
C ILE A 73 -12.10 -10.05 -13.45
N ARG A 74 -13.15 -9.94 -12.60
CA ARG A 74 -14.38 -10.74 -12.73
C ARG A 74 -15.11 -10.46 -14.03
N VAL A 75 -15.21 -9.19 -14.44
CA VAL A 75 -15.84 -8.81 -15.71
C VAL A 75 -15.11 -9.46 -16.88
N HIS A 76 -13.78 -9.40 -16.90
CA HIS A 76 -12.97 -10.03 -17.95
C HIS A 76 -13.16 -11.54 -17.99
N GLN A 77 -13.22 -12.22 -16.84
CA GLN A 77 -13.52 -13.66 -16.76
C GLN A 77 -14.90 -13.98 -17.35
N MET A 78 -15.93 -13.19 -17.02
CA MET A 78 -17.28 -13.38 -17.56
C MET A 78 -17.33 -13.16 -19.08
N ILE A 79 -16.60 -12.17 -19.60
CA ILE A 79 -16.47 -11.92 -21.04
C ILE A 79 -15.86 -13.13 -21.73
N GLN A 80 -14.78 -13.69 -21.19
CA GLN A 80 -14.14 -14.88 -21.76
C GLN A 80 -15.08 -16.08 -21.79
N ILE A 81 -15.84 -16.32 -20.72
CA ILE A 81 -16.85 -17.40 -20.67
C ILE A 81 -17.93 -17.17 -21.74
N ARG A 82 -18.47 -15.96 -21.83
CA ARG A 82 -19.45 -15.59 -22.86
C ARG A 82 -18.92 -15.86 -24.25
N ASP A 83 -17.71 -15.39 -24.55
CA ASP A 83 -17.11 -15.50 -25.87
C ASP A 83 -16.78 -16.96 -26.21
N PHE A 84 -16.36 -17.76 -25.23
CA PHE A 84 -16.19 -19.20 -25.37
C PHE A 84 -17.50 -19.88 -25.76
N VAL A 85 -18.59 -19.63 -25.03
CA VAL A 85 -19.91 -20.22 -25.34
C VAL A 85 -20.40 -19.77 -26.72
N GLN A 86 -20.26 -18.49 -27.06
CA GLN A 86 -20.70 -17.94 -28.34
C GLN A 86 -19.91 -18.50 -29.53
N SER A 87 -18.61 -18.75 -29.35
CA SER A 87 -17.73 -19.29 -30.38
C SER A 87 -17.96 -20.79 -30.60
N ASN A 88 -18.51 -21.50 -29.63
CA ASN A 88 -18.69 -22.95 -29.64
C ASN A 88 -20.16 -23.38 -29.71
N LYS A 89 -20.90 -22.89 -30.71
CA LYS A 89 -22.34 -23.14 -30.88
C LYS A 89 -22.75 -24.60 -31.07
N ASN A 90 -21.80 -25.47 -31.42
CA ASN A 90 -22.04 -26.87 -31.73
C ASN A 90 -21.79 -27.80 -30.54
N LEU A 91 -21.18 -27.30 -29.46
CA LEU A 91 -20.96 -28.08 -28.26
C LEU A 91 -22.27 -28.27 -27.51
N GLN A 92 -22.45 -29.46 -26.95
CA GLN A 92 -23.53 -29.71 -26.01
C GLN A 92 -23.24 -29.00 -24.68
N PRO A 93 -24.26 -28.60 -23.91
CA PRO A 93 -24.08 -27.96 -22.61
C PRO A 93 -23.15 -28.72 -21.67
N GLU A 94 -23.17 -30.05 -21.69
CA GLU A 94 -22.34 -30.92 -20.86
C GLU A 94 -20.85 -30.78 -21.20
N GLU A 95 -20.52 -30.62 -22.48
CA GLU A 95 -19.14 -30.42 -22.95
C GLU A 95 -18.63 -29.04 -22.52
N ILE A 96 -19.48 -28.01 -22.61
CA ILE A 96 -19.18 -26.65 -22.10
C ILE A 96 -18.90 -26.70 -20.60
N ILE A 97 -19.74 -27.38 -19.82
CA ILE A 97 -19.58 -27.53 -18.37
C ILE A 97 -18.28 -28.28 -18.04
N SER A 98 -17.96 -29.35 -18.79
CA SER A 98 -16.71 -30.10 -18.61
C SER A 98 -15.48 -29.20 -18.77
N GLU A 99 -15.43 -28.38 -19.82
CA GLU A 99 -14.32 -27.45 -20.04
C GLU A 99 -14.22 -26.37 -18.95
N LEU A 100 -15.34 -25.80 -18.52
CA LEU A 100 -15.36 -24.84 -17.42
C LEU A 100 -14.86 -25.47 -16.11
N ASN A 101 -15.23 -26.71 -15.81
CA ASN A 101 -14.73 -27.43 -14.64
C ASN A 101 -13.21 -27.62 -14.69
N VAL A 102 -12.64 -27.95 -15.86
CA VAL A 102 -11.18 -28.05 -16.02
C VAL A 102 -10.50 -26.72 -15.70
N GLN A 103 -11.07 -25.59 -16.13
CA GLN A 103 -10.53 -24.27 -15.82
C GLN A 103 -10.64 -23.92 -14.32
N ILE A 104 -11.78 -24.24 -13.70
CA ILE A 104 -12.00 -24.06 -12.25
C ILE A 104 -10.94 -24.83 -11.44
N GLU A 105 -10.71 -26.11 -11.77
CA GLU A 105 -9.73 -26.94 -11.05
C GLU A 105 -8.29 -26.42 -11.23
N ARG A 106 -7.93 -25.92 -12.42
CA ARG A 106 -6.64 -25.25 -12.64
C ARG A 106 -6.47 -24.02 -11.76
N LEU A 107 -7.48 -23.15 -11.71
CA LEU A 107 -7.44 -21.94 -10.88
C LEU A 107 -7.34 -22.28 -9.39
N ARG A 108 -8.06 -23.31 -8.92
CA ARG A 108 -7.93 -23.82 -7.54
C ARG A 108 -6.51 -24.28 -7.24
N ALA A 109 -5.93 -25.09 -8.12
CA ALA A 109 -4.56 -25.58 -7.95
C ALA A 109 -3.54 -24.43 -7.90
N MET A 110 -3.72 -23.38 -8.71
CA MET A 110 -2.86 -22.18 -8.67
C MET A 110 -3.03 -21.41 -7.35
N ALA A 111 -4.27 -21.22 -6.88
CA ALA A 111 -4.53 -20.56 -5.60
C ALA A 111 -3.93 -21.33 -4.41
N GLU A 112 -4.07 -22.64 -4.38
CA GLU A 112 -3.44 -23.49 -3.37
C GLU A 112 -1.91 -23.40 -3.39
N ALA A 113 -1.31 -23.30 -4.57
CA ALA A 113 0.14 -23.18 -4.71
C ALA A 113 0.66 -21.86 -4.14
N ILE A 114 -0.10 -20.77 -4.24
CA ILE A 114 0.24 -19.47 -3.65
C ILE A 114 0.20 -19.53 -2.12
N LEU A 115 -0.79 -20.22 -1.54
CA LEU A 115 -0.94 -20.35 -0.09
C LEU A 115 0.11 -21.27 0.58
N LYS A 116 0.79 -22.12 -0.20
CA LYS A 116 1.81 -23.08 0.29
C LYS A 116 3.24 -22.54 0.18
N GLN A 117 3.44 -21.33 -0.36
CA GLN A 117 4.73 -20.62 -0.37
C GLN A 117 4.92 -19.82 0.92
#